data_AF-A0A316WIH3-F1
#
_entry.id   AF-A0A316WIH3-F1
#
_cell.length_a   1.000
_cell.length_b   1.000
_cell.length_c   1.000
_cell.angle_alpha   90.00
_cell.angle_beta   90.00
_cell.angle_gamma   90.00
#
_symmetry.space_group_name_H-M   'P 1'
#
loop_
_entity.id
_entity.type
_entity.pdbx_description
1 polymer ?
#
loop_
_entity_poly.entity_id
_entity_poly.type
_entity_poly.pdbx_seq_one_letter_code
_entity_poly.pdbx_strand_id
1 'polypeptide(L)'
;MYTEIIEKLNVLGGNTEGVSAEKSFAENWKSLKFSNYLYDKEWDVYGIDQFYESNKNLYISNKDTFYQDLLEHYFSNHEQFYGQDFYKDWLFLPFREDSKDFGELDGFVEENEIRETVQGTEMEFICIFFSYGYPDHYFVCLTDPDQNNPTVYSTDHENYFEEIENKGNLETFLDKYMTKEEFLEVVKEYLEEKFGK
;
A
#
# COMPACT_ATOMS: atom_id res chain seq x y z
N MET A 1 0.88 2.09 -17.97
CA MET A 1 0.17 1.29 -16.95
C MET A 1 -1.00 0.59 -17.62
N TYR A 2 -1.20 -0.71 -17.40
CA TYR A 2 -2.34 -1.44 -17.97
C TYR A 2 -3.69 -0.98 -17.39
N THR A 3 -4.75 -1.14 -18.18
CA THR A 3 -6.12 -0.74 -17.81
C THR A 3 -6.60 -1.48 -16.57
N GLU A 4 -6.26 -2.76 -16.45
CA GLU A 4 -6.64 -3.62 -15.33
C GLU A 4 -6.10 -3.08 -14.00
N ILE A 5 -4.87 -2.56 -13.98
CA ILE A 5 -4.27 -1.92 -12.81
C ILE A 5 -5.00 -0.61 -12.49
N ILE A 6 -5.31 0.21 -13.51
CA ILE A 6 -6.05 1.46 -13.34
C ILE A 6 -7.42 1.19 -12.70
N GLU A 7 -8.14 0.19 -13.20
CA GLU A 7 -9.44 -0.23 -12.65
C GLU A 7 -9.31 -0.69 -11.20
N LYS A 8 -8.33 -1.54 -10.87
CA LYS A 8 -8.08 -1.98 -9.48
C LYS A 8 -7.77 -0.81 -8.56
N LEU A 9 -6.88 0.10 -8.96
CA LEU A 9 -6.56 1.29 -8.16
C LEU A 9 -7.80 2.15 -7.90
N ASN A 10 -8.69 2.31 -8.88
CA ASN A 10 -9.95 3.04 -8.70
C ASN A 10 -10.89 2.34 -7.71
N VAL A 11 -11.01 1.01 -7.78
CA VAL A 11 -11.82 0.23 -6.83
C VAL A 11 -11.27 0.36 -5.40
N LEU A 12 -9.94 0.40 -5.26
CA LEU A 12 -9.25 0.62 -3.99
C LEU A 12 -9.29 2.08 -3.49
N GLY A 13 -9.96 2.97 -4.23
CA GLY A 13 -10.18 4.38 -3.85
C GLY A 13 -9.10 5.37 -4.31
N GLY A 14 -8.20 4.94 -5.20
CA GLY A 14 -7.29 5.80 -5.92
C GLY A 14 -7.99 6.58 -7.03
N ASN A 15 -7.61 7.84 -7.25
CA ASN A 15 -7.99 8.61 -8.43
C ASN A 15 -6.89 8.49 -9.48
N THR A 16 -7.27 8.03 -10.67
CA THR A 16 -6.38 7.74 -11.80
C THR A 16 -6.55 8.69 -12.99
N GLU A 17 -7.28 9.81 -12.84
CA GLU A 17 -7.58 10.73 -13.95
C GLU A 17 -6.31 11.33 -14.61
N GLY A 18 -5.20 11.38 -13.87
CA GLY A 18 -3.91 11.87 -14.36
C GLY A 18 -3.07 10.85 -15.14
N VAL A 19 -3.48 9.58 -15.18
CA VAL A 19 -2.73 8.49 -15.82
C VAL A 19 -2.85 8.55 -17.34
N SER A 20 -1.74 8.29 -18.04
CA SER A 20 -1.67 8.28 -19.50
C SER A 20 -0.71 7.19 -20.00
N ALA A 21 -1.03 6.61 -21.16
CA ALA A 21 -0.18 5.62 -21.84
C ALA A 21 1.16 6.21 -22.33
N GLU A 22 1.26 7.54 -22.46
CA GLU A 22 2.48 8.23 -22.91
C GLU A 22 3.52 8.44 -21.79
N LYS A 23 3.12 8.22 -20.53
CA LYS A 23 3.95 8.43 -19.34
C LYS A 23 4.63 7.12 -18.92
N SER A 24 5.82 7.24 -18.34
CA SER A 24 6.48 6.15 -17.61
C SER A 24 5.63 5.67 -16.42
N PHE A 25 6.01 4.53 -15.81
CA PHE A 25 5.34 4.06 -14.60
C PHE A 25 5.37 5.12 -13.50
N ALA A 26 6.55 5.67 -13.19
CA ALA A 26 6.72 6.62 -12.09
C ALA A 26 5.97 7.93 -12.30
N GLU A 27 5.90 8.45 -13.53
CA GLU A 27 5.09 9.63 -13.86
C GLU A 27 3.59 9.36 -13.71
N ASN A 28 3.14 8.16 -14.08
CA ASN A 28 1.76 7.75 -13.85
C ASN A 28 1.47 7.59 -12.36
N TRP A 29 2.36 6.92 -11.61
CA TRP A 29 2.20 6.70 -10.18
C TRP A 29 2.11 8.00 -9.40
N LYS A 30 2.99 8.98 -9.68
CA LYS A 30 2.95 10.34 -9.08
C LYS A 30 1.73 11.18 -9.46
N SER A 31 1.00 10.78 -10.51
CA SER A 31 -0.23 11.46 -10.91
C SER A 31 -1.48 10.92 -10.19
N LEU A 32 -1.34 9.79 -9.50
CA LEU A 32 -2.39 9.21 -8.68
C LEU A 32 -2.67 10.08 -7.46
N LYS A 33 -3.90 9.98 -6.95
CA LYS A 33 -4.25 10.53 -5.64
C LYS A 33 -5.01 9.47 -4.86
N PHE A 34 -4.50 9.10 -3.71
CA PHE A 34 -5.22 8.28 -2.75
C PHE A 34 -5.77 9.17 -1.63
N SER A 35 -7.06 9.03 -1.37
CA SER A 35 -7.73 9.77 -0.28
C SER A 35 -8.03 8.89 0.93
N ASN A 36 -7.72 7.60 0.82
CA ASN A 36 -7.95 6.59 1.85
C ASN A 36 -6.75 5.67 2.00
N TYR A 37 -6.73 4.94 3.10
CA TYR A 37 -5.78 3.86 3.36
C TYR A 37 -6.23 2.54 2.74
N LEU A 38 -5.30 1.60 2.67
CA LEU A 38 -5.50 0.26 2.15
C LEU A 38 -5.32 -0.76 3.27
N TYR A 39 -6.15 -1.80 3.27
CA TYR A 39 -6.12 -2.87 4.28
C TYR A 39 -5.92 -4.20 3.57
N ASP A 40 -4.94 -4.97 4.03
CA ASP A 40 -4.66 -6.30 3.52
C ASP A 40 -5.79 -7.28 3.88
N LYS A 41 -6.04 -8.28 3.06
CA LYS A 41 -6.99 -9.37 3.33
C LYS A 41 -6.62 -10.19 4.56
N GLU A 42 -5.36 -10.17 4.98
CA GLU A 42 -4.88 -10.81 6.22
C GLU A 42 -4.93 -9.87 7.45
N TRP A 43 -5.60 -8.71 7.36
CA TRP A 43 -5.69 -7.73 8.45
C TRP A 43 -6.42 -8.24 9.69
N ASP A 44 -5.79 -8.14 10.87
CA ASP A 44 -6.34 -8.59 12.17
C ASP A 44 -7.34 -7.61 12.83
N VAL A 45 -8.17 -6.92 12.05
CA VAL A 45 -9.26 -6.05 12.54
C VAL A 45 -8.86 -5.03 13.62
N TYR A 46 -7.63 -4.53 13.57
CA TYR A 46 -7.06 -3.64 14.57
C TYR A 46 -7.94 -2.39 14.80
N GLY A 47 -8.28 -2.12 16.06
CA GLY A 47 -9.05 -0.94 16.47
C GLY A 47 -10.57 -1.09 16.40
N ILE A 48 -11.10 -2.19 15.84
CA ILE A 48 -12.56 -2.38 15.69
C ILE A 48 -13.26 -2.45 17.03
N ASP A 49 -12.68 -3.11 18.02
CA ASP A 49 -13.19 -3.13 19.40
C ASP A 49 -13.32 -1.73 20.01
N GLN A 50 -12.29 -0.90 19.84
CA GLN A 50 -12.26 0.45 20.37
C GLN A 50 -13.32 1.33 19.70
N PHE A 51 -13.47 1.20 18.38
CA PHE A 51 -14.50 1.91 17.63
C PHE A 51 -15.91 1.46 18.07
N TYR A 52 -16.11 0.15 18.21
CA TYR A 52 -17.37 -0.43 18.69
C TYR A 52 -17.74 0.09 20.08
N GLU A 53 -16.85 -0.01 21.07
CA GLU A 53 -17.15 0.42 22.44
C GLU A 53 -17.44 1.92 22.52
N SER A 54 -16.75 2.73 21.71
CA SER A 54 -16.99 4.19 21.63
C SER A 54 -18.34 4.54 20.98
N ASN A 55 -18.87 3.67 20.11
CA ASN A 55 -20.07 3.91 19.31
C ASN A 55 -21.20 2.89 19.56
N LYS A 56 -21.15 2.18 20.69
CA LYS A 56 -22.04 1.04 21.00
C LYS A 56 -23.52 1.39 20.95
N ASN A 57 -23.89 2.58 21.43
CA ASN A 57 -25.27 3.05 21.36
C ASN A 57 -25.74 3.23 19.91
N LEU A 58 -24.87 3.69 19.02
CA LEU A 58 -25.17 3.83 17.61
C LEU A 58 -25.31 2.45 16.97
N TYR A 59 -24.40 1.51 17.27
CA TYR A 59 -24.50 0.12 16.80
C TYR A 59 -25.84 -0.54 17.15
N ILE A 60 -26.36 -0.32 18.36
CA ILE A 60 -27.65 -0.89 18.80
C ILE A 60 -28.84 -0.17 18.16
N SER A 61 -28.76 1.16 18.04
CA SER A 61 -29.91 1.99 17.61
C SER A 61 -30.04 2.14 16.10
N ASN A 62 -28.92 2.11 15.37
CA ASN A 62 -28.86 2.27 13.92
C ASN A 62 -27.54 1.70 13.35
N LYS A 63 -27.57 0.41 12.97
CA LYS A 63 -26.40 -0.31 12.43
C LYS A 63 -25.88 0.30 11.13
N ASP A 64 -26.77 0.77 10.25
CA ASP A 64 -26.37 1.29 8.95
C ASP A 64 -25.49 2.54 9.10
N THR A 65 -25.90 3.48 9.97
CA THR A 65 -25.09 4.66 10.28
C THR A 65 -23.79 4.30 11.00
N PHE A 66 -23.82 3.33 11.94
CA PHE A 66 -22.59 2.86 12.57
C PHE A 66 -21.55 2.37 11.55
N TYR A 67 -21.98 1.54 10.59
CA TYR A 67 -21.07 1.00 9.58
C TYR A 67 -20.60 2.06 8.58
N GLN A 68 -21.45 3.03 8.25
CA GLN A 68 -21.04 4.19 7.46
C GLN A 68 -19.95 4.99 8.18
N ASP A 69 -20.18 5.36 9.44
CA ASP A 69 -19.23 6.13 10.24
C ASP A 69 -17.91 5.35 10.44
N LEU A 70 -17.99 4.03 10.56
CA LEU A 70 -16.82 3.15 10.64
C LEU A 70 -16.01 3.19 9.34
N LEU A 71 -16.65 3.05 8.19
CA LEU A 71 -15.95 3.16 6.91
C LEU A 71 -15.34 4.54 6.71
N GLU A 72 -16.05 5.60 7.06
CA GLU A 72 -15.52 6.96 7.01
C GLU A 72 -14.30 7.12 7.94
N HIS A 73 -14.34 6.52 9.14
CA HIS A 73 -13.20 6.54 10.06
C HIS A 73 -11.97 5.83 9.47
N TYR A 74 -12.09 4.56 9.08
CA TYR A 74 -10.95 3.75 8.62
C TYR A 74 -10.40 4.16 7.25
N PHE A 75 -11.22 4.76 6.38
CA PHE A 75 -10.82 5.20 5.05
C PHE A 75 -10.63 6.73 4.96
N SER A 76 -10.48 7.42 6.10
CA SER A 76 -10.10 8.83 6.15
C SER A 76 -8.61 9.02 6.43
N ASN A 77 -8.10 10.22 6.16
CA ASN A 77 -6.73 10.57 6.50
C ASN A 77 -6.61 10.86 8.00
N HIS A 78 -5.87 10.03 8.74
CA HIS A 78 -5.75 10.07 10.19
C HIS A 78 -4.40 9.50 10.69
N GLU A 79 -3.99 9.85 11.91
CA GLU A 79 -2.67 9.44 12.45
C GLU A 79 -2.69 8.08 13.19
N GLN A 80 -3.86 7.45 13.36
CA GLN A 80 -3.98 6.17 14.07
C GLN A 80 -3.37 5.01 13.26
N PHE A 81 -2.77 4.07 13.98
CA PHE A 81 -2.19 2.85 13.41
C PHE A 81 -3.17 1.69 13.56
N TYR A 82 -3.77 1.29 12.46
CA TYR A 82 -4.68 0.16 12.34
C TYR A 82 -4.12 -0.92 11.41
N GLY A 83 -2.81 -0.99 11.18
CA GLY A 83 -2.20 -1.98 10.29
C GLY A 83 -2.52 -1.74 8.80
N GLN A 84 -2.71 -0.47 8.43
CA GLN A 84 -3.02 -0.04 7.08
C GLN A 84 -1.76 0.30 6.28
N ASP A 85 -1.85 0.14 4.97
CA ASP A 85 -0.85 0.60 4.00
C ASP A 85 -1.22 1.99 3.49
N PHE A 86 -0.18 2.82 3.34
CA PHE A 86 -0.25 4.20 2.90
C PHE A 86 0.33 4.32 1.50
N TYR A 87 -0.42 4.95 0.59
CA TYR A 87 0.11 5.35 -0.71
C TYR A 87 1.30 6.31 -0.55
N LYS A 88 2.35 6.07 -1.35
CA LYS A 88 3.57 6.89 -1.44
C LYS A 88 3.95 7.08 -2.91
N ASP A 89 4.73 8.11 -3.18
CA ASP A 89 5.17 8.46 -4.54
C ASP A 89 6.60 9.03 -4.58
N TRP A 90 7.36 8.85 -3.50
CA TRP A 90 8.70 9.41 -3.37
C TRP A 90 9.74 8.52 -4.06
N LEU A 91 10.74 9.16 -4.67
CA LEU A 91 11.84 8.48 -5.33
C LEU A 91 12.93 8.13 -4.31
N PHE A 92 13.47 6.93 -4.44
CA PHE A 92 14.62 6.45 -3.70
C PHE A 92 15.76 6.14 -4.68
N LEU A 93 16.81 6.95 -4.63
CA LEU A 93 17.92 6.87 -5.60
C LEU A 93 19.26 6.65 -4.87
N PRO A 94 19.45 5.48 -4.22
CA PRO A 94 20.54 5.26 -3.27
C PRO A 94 21.95 5.22 -3.87
N PHE A 95 22.07 4.93 -5.18
CA PHE A 95 23.36 4.78 -5.87
C PHE A 95 23.74 5.97 -6.76
N ARG A 96 22.94 7.04 -6.75
CA ARG A 96 23.24 8.27 -7.51
C ARG A 96 23.97 9.28 -6.64
N GLU A 97 25.22 9.59 -6.95
CA GLU A 97 26.05 10.56 -6.20
C GLU A 97 25.40 11.96 -6.03
N ASP A 98 24.53 12.36 -6.96
CA ASP A 98 23.81 13.65 -6.93
C ASP A 98 22.47 13.59 -6.19
N SER A 99 22.07 12.42 -5.68
CA SER A 99 20.84 12.21 -4.92
C SER A 99 21.03 12.53 -3.44
N LYS A 100 19.94 12.94 -2.79
CA LYS A 100 19.86 13.05 -1.33
C LYS A 100 19.92 11.69 -0.62
N ASP A 101 19.59 10.61 -1.34
CA ASP A 101 19.54 9.24 -0.80
C ASP A 101 20.90 8.53 -0.97
N PHE A 102 21.90 9.21 -1.55
CA PHE A 102 23.21 8.61 -1.80
C PHE A 102 23.87 8.17 -0.49
N GLY A 103 24.25 6.89 -0.43
CA GLY A 103 24.89 6.30 0.74
C GLY A 103 23.93 5.89 1.86
N GLU A 104 22.60 6.00 1.68
CA GLU A 104 21.61 5.48 2.64
C GLU A 104 21.74 3.96 2.86
N LEU A 105 22.31 3.24 1.88
CA LEU A 105 22.55 1.79 1.95
C LEU A 105 24.00 1.42 2.32
N ASP A 106 24.87 2.41 2.56
CA ASP A 106 26.29 2.17 2.84
C ASP A 106 26.47 1.33 4.10
N GLY A 107 27.13 0.17 3.96
CA GLY A 107 27.38 -0.76 5.05
C GLY A 107 26.23 -1.72 5.36
N PHE A 108 25.13 -1.65 4.61
CA PHE A 108 24.02 -2.60 4.65
C PHE A 108 24.09 -3.55 3.45
N VAL A 109 24.01 -3.00 2.24
CA VAL A 109 23.95 -3.80 1.00
C VAL A 109 24.62 -3.07 -0.16
N GLU A 110 25.33 -3.83 -1.00
CA GLU A 110 25.95 -3.31 -2.22
C GLU A 110 25.00 -3.40 -3.42
N GLU A 111 25.19 -2.52 -4.42
CA GLU A 111 24.33 -2.46 -5.60
C GLU A 111 24.23 -3.81 -6.35
N ASN A 112 25.33 -4.55 -6.40
CA ASN A 112 25.38 -5.85 -7.08
C ASN A 112 24.55 -6.93 -6.38
N GLU A 113 24.33 -6.84 -5.07
CA GLU A 113 23.50 -7.78 -4.31
C GLU A 113 22.02 -7.54 -4.60
N ILE A 114 21.60 -6.27 -4.64
CA ILE A 114 20.22 -5.90 -5.01
C ILE A 114 19.90 -6.38 -6.44
N ARG A 115 20.86 -6.30 -7.35
CA ARG A 115 20.74 -6.77 -8.75
C ARG A 115 20.52 -8.28 -8.89
N GLU A 116 20.77 -9.07 -7.85
CA GLU A 116 20.47 -10.51 -7.87
C GLU A 116 18.95 -10.78 -7.82
N THR A 117 18.18 -9.84 -7.25
CA THR A 117 16.72 -9.96 -7.05
C THR A 117 15.92 -8.99 -7.92
N VAL A 118 16.42 -7.77 -8.11
CA VAL A 118 15.71 -6.69 -8.78
C VAL A 118 15.90 -6.71 -10.30
N GLN A 119 14.80 -6.57 -11.03
CA GLN A 119 14.78 -6.40 -12.47
C GLN A 119 14.87 -4.91 -12.80
N GLY A 120 15.88 -4.55 -13.58
CA GLY A 120 16.11 -3.17 -14.00
C GLY A 120 17.56 -2.94 -14.37
N THR A 121 17.81 -1.90 -15.16
CA THR A 121 19.18 -1.53 -15.52
C THR A 121 19.84 -0.66 -14.46
N GLU A 122 19.06 0.14 -13.74
CA GLU A 122 19.50 1.10 -12.72
C GLU A 122 18.77 0.80 -11.41
N MET A 123 19.51 0.70 -10.29
CA MET A 123 18.96 0.45 -8.95
C MET A 123 18.37 1.73 -8.35
N GLU A 124 17.42 2.30 -9.08
CA GLU A 124 16.65 3.49 -8.75
C GLU A 124 15.19 3.10 -8.60
N PHE A 125 14.53 3.62 -7.59
CA PHE A 125 13.22 3.14 -7.17
C PHE A 125 12.21 4.26 -6.94
N ILE A 126 10.94 3.90 -7.00
CA ILE A 126 9.84 4.67 -6.42
C ILE A 126 9.18 3.84 -5.32
N CYS A 127 9.01 4.43 -4.14
CA CYS A 127 8.21 3.83 -3.09
C CYS A 127 6.73 4.02 -3.43
N ILE A 128 6.00 2.92 -3.53
CA ILE A 128 4.59 2.91 -3.93
C ILE A 128 3.64 2.80 -2.73
N PHE A 129 4.04 2.04 -1.71
CA PHE A 129 3.28 1.87 -0.48
C PHE A 129 4.23 1.77 0.72
N PHE A 130 3.73 2.18 1.89
CA PHE A 130 4.41 2.10 3.17
C PHE A 130 3.44 1.56 4.23
N SER A 131 3.90 0.79 5.19
CA SER A 131 3.12 0.31 6.34
C SER A 131 3.92 0.53 7.64
N TYR A 132 3.27 0.47 8.80
CA TYR A 132 3.96 0.51 10.10
C TYR A 132 4.32 -0.88 10.65
N GLY A 133 4.06 -1.94 9.89
CA GLY A 133 4.38 -3.32 10.23
C GLY A 133 5.35 -3.93 9.23
N TYR A 134 5.94 -5.08 9.54
CA TYR A 134 6.77 -5.80 8.56
C TYR A 134 5.90 -6.51 7.51
N PRO A 135 6.22 -6.42 6.20
CA PRO A 135 7.18 -5.51 5.59
C PRO A 135 6.61 -4.09 5.50
N ASP A 136 7.49 -3.09 5.60
CA ASP A 136 7.06 -1.73 5.87
C ASP A 136 7.20 -0.81 4.63
N HIS A 137 7.96 -1.21 3.60
CA HIS A 137 8.03 -0.49 2.34
C HIS A 137 7.87 -1.39 1.12
N TYR A 138 7.19 -0.85 0.11
CA TYR A 138 7.05 -1.46 -1.20
C TYR A 138 7.60 -0.54 -2.29
N PHE A 139 8.46 -1.08 -3.14
CA PHE A 139 9.17 -0.36 -4.19
C PHE A 139 8.93 -0.96 -5.57
N VAL A 140 9.07 -0.10 -6.57
CA VAL A 140 9.18 -0.47 -7.98
C VAL A 140 10.47 0.11 -8.53
N CYS A 141 11.23 -0.68 -9.28
CA CYS A 141 12.41 -0.17 -10.00
C CYS A 141 11.96 0.75 -11.14
N LEU A 142 12.55 1.95 -11.23
CA LEU A 142 12.23 2.93 -12.28
C LEU A 142 12.53 2.41 -13.68
N THR A 143 13.50 1.50 -13.79
CA THR A 143 13.93 0.89 -15.05
C THR A 143 13.43 -0.54 -15.23
N ASP A 144 12.38 -0.93 -14.51
CA ASP A 144 11.73 -2.23 -14.69
C ASP A 144 11.37 -2.46 -16.19
N PRO A 145 11.65 -3.66 -16.75
CA PRO A 145 11.42 -3.94 -18.16
C PRO A 145 9.94 -3.87 -18.58
N ASP A 146 8.98 -4.09 -17.68
CA ASP A 146 7.56 -3.88 -17.94
C ASP A 146 7.02 -2.67 -17.18
N GLN A 147 7.21 -1.49 -17.78
CA GLN A 147 6.68 -0.22 -17.26
C GLN A 147 5.14 -0.16 -17.16
N ASN A 148 4.41 -1.09 -17.76
CA ASN A 148 2.95 -1.12 -17.67
C ASN A 148 2.43 -1.96 -16.52
N ASN A 149 3.20 -2.95 -16.08
CA ASN A 149 2.91 -3.83 -14.95
C ASN A 149 4.20 -4.25 -14.24
N PRO A 150 4.88 -3.31 -13.57
CA PRO A 150 6.22 -3.54 -13.08
C PRO A 150 6.23 -4.53 -11.91
N THR A 151 7.39 -5.08 -11.63
CA THR A 151 7.62 -5.92 -10.45
C THR A 151 7.60 -5.07 -9.18
N VAL A 152 6.88 -5.53 -8.17
CA VAL A 152 6.85 -4.94 -6.84
C VAL A 152 7.83 -5.68 -5.95
N TYR A 153 8.62 -4.92 -5.19
CA TYR A 153 9.56 -5.42 -4.21
C TYR A 153 9.16 -4.96 -2.82
N SER A 154 9.33 -5.79 -1.80
CA SER A 154 9.23 -5.35 -0.42
C SER A 154 10.58 -5.33 0.26
N THR A 155 10.69 -4.50 1.27
CA THR A 155 11.85 -4.36 2.15
C THR A 155 11.35 -3.95 3.54
N ASP A 156 12.19 -4.14 4.53
CA ASP A 156 11.98 -3.69 5.89
C ASP A 156 12.84 -2.47 6.21
N HIS A 157 12.34 -1.46 6.92
CA HIS A 157 13.14 -0.32 7.34
C HIS A 157 14.27 -0.66 8.33
N GLU A 158 14.21 -1.78 9.06
CA GLU A 158 15.29 -2.14 9.98
C GLU A 158 16.46 -2.77 9.21
N ASN A 159 16.17 -3.60 8.21
CA ASN A 159 17.18 -4.30 7.40
C ASN A 159 17.39 -3.68 6.01
N TYR A 160 16.65 -2.62 5.66
CA TYR A 160 16.56 -2.03 4.32
C TYR A 160 16.62 -3.10 3.23
N PHE A 161 17.42 -2.86 2.20
CA PHE A 161 17.52 -3.70 1.02
C PHE A 161 18.36 -4.97 1.24
N GLU A 162 18.82 -5.27 2.47
CA GLU A 162 19.42 -6.57 2.80
C GLU A 162 18.41 -7.71 2.60
N GLU A 163 17.13 -7.44 2.87
CA GLU A 163 16.02 -8.40 2.73
C GLU A 163 15.02 -7.94 1.66
N ILE A 164 15.51 -7.61 0.47
CA ILE A 164 14.63 -7.29 -0.65
C ILE A 164 13.97 -8.55 -1.23
N GLU A 165 12.64 -8.57 -1.25
CA GLU A 165 11.86 -9.68 -1.76
C GLU A 165 11.00 -9.31 -2.96
N ASN A 166 10.95 -10.18 -3.97
CA ASN A 166 10.06 -10.03 -5.12
C ASN A 166 8.62 -10.45 -4.75
N LYS A 167 7.65 -9.54 -4.92
CA LYS A 167 6.22 -9.77 -4.64
C LYS A 167 5.37 -10.01 -5.89
N GLY A 168 6.02 -10.23 -7.03
CA GLY A 168 5.37 -10.37 -8.33
C GLY A 168 5.06 -9.04 -8.98
N ASN A 169 4.21 -9.06 -10.01
CA ASN A 169 3.82 -7.87 -10.74
C ASN A 169 2.78 -7.04 -9.97
N LEU A 170 2.71 -5.75 -10.28
CA LEU A 170 1.81 -4.81 -9.62
C LEU A 170 0.34 -5.24 -9.67
N GLU A 171 -0.12 -5.74 -10.81
CA GLU A 171 -1.51 -6.19 -10.99
C GLU A 171 -1.91 -7.26 -9.97
N THR A 172 -1.05 -8.26 -9.77
CA THR A 172 -1.28 -9.36 -8.83
C THR A 172 -1.03 -8.91 -7.40
N PHE A 173 -0.02 -8.08 -7.17
CA PHE A 173 0.28 -7.52 -5.86
C PHE A 173 -0.91 -6.77 -5.27
N LEU A 174 -1.63 -5.98 -6.08
CA LEU A 174 -2.80 -5.23 -5.62
C LEU A 174 -3.96 -6.13 -5.16
N ASP A 175 -4.00 -7.40 -5.55
CA ASP A 175 -5.07 -8.33 -5.12
C ASP A 175 -5.03 -8.68 -3.63
N LYS A 176 -3.93 -8.35 -2.93
CA LYS A 176 -3.84 -8.53 -1.48
C LYS A 176 -4.75 -7.56 -0.71
N TYR A 177 -5.10 -6.42 -1.30
CA TYR A 177 -5.91 -5.41 -0.63
C TYR A 177 -7.40 -5.68 -0.74
N MET A 178 -8.13 -5.35 0.32
CA MET A 178 -9.59 -5.39 0.35
C MET A 178 -10.21 -4.17 -0.32
N THR A 179 -11.33 -4.37 -1.01
CA THR A 179 -12.25 -3.26 -1.30
C THR A 179 -12.95 -2.78 -0.03
N LYS A 180 -13.62 -1.61 -0.07
CA LYS A 180 -14.42 -1.13 1.06
C LYS A 180 -15.54 -2.11 1.44
N GLU A 181 -16.12 -2.77 0.46
CA GLU A 181 -17.14 -3.79 0.64
C GLU A 181 -16.56 -5.03 1.32
N GLU A 182 -15.43 -5.55 0.84
CA GLU A 182 -14.75 -6.70 1.47
C GLU A 182 -14.35 -6.38 2.92
N PHE A 183 -13.77 -5.20 3.16
CA PHE A 183 -13.44 -4.72 4.50
C PHE A 183 -14.67 -4.69 5.41
N LEU A 184 -15.80 -4.17 4.92
CA LEU A 184 -17.02 -4.07 5.70
C LEU A 184 -17.56 -5.46 6.08
N GLU A 185 -17.50 -6.44 5.18
CA GLU A 185 -17.94 -7.80 5.48
C GLU A 185 -17.06 -8.45 6.55
N VAL A 186 -15.74 -8.31 6.48
CA VAL A 186 -14.82 -8.78 7.55
C VAL A 186 -15.18 -8.18 8.91
N VAL A 187 -15.45 -6.87 8.95
CA VAL A 187 -15.83 -6.18 10.20
C VAL A 187 -17.19 -6.65 10.72
N LYS A 188 -18.18 -6.85 9.84
CA LYS A 188 -19.50 -7.35 10.23
C LYS A 188 -19.40 -8.75 10.82
N GLU A 189 -18.70 -9.65 10.15
CA GLU A 189 -18.48 -11.03 10.61
C GLU A 189 -17.82 -11.04 11.99
N TYR A 190 -16.76 -10.25 12.17
CA TYR A 190 -16.07 -10.11 13.45
C TYR A 190 -16.98 -9.61 14.58
N LEU A 191 -17.71 -8.52 14.34
CA LEU A 191 -18.58 -7.92 15.36
C LEU A 191 -19.78 -8.82 15.68
N GLU A 192 -20.32 -9.55 14.70
CA GLU A 192 -21.39 -10.52 14.92
C GLU A 192 -20.91 -11.71 15.75
N GLU A 193 -19.75 -12.29 15.45
CA GLU A 193 -19.15 -13.38 16.23
C GLU A 193 -18.93 -12.95 17.69
N LYS A 194 -18.41 -11.74 17.88
CA LYS A 194 -18.00 -11.24 19.19
C LYS A 194 -19.14 -10.69 20.05
N PHE A 195 -20.09 -9.96 19.44
CA PHE A 195 -21.12 -9.19 20.13
C PHE A 195 -22.55 -9.50 19.68
N GLY A 196 -22.77 -10.41 18.74
CA GLY A 196 -24.09 -10.75 18.19
C GLY A 196 -25.03 -11.51 19.13
N LYS A 197 -24.88 -11.37 20.45
CA LYS A 197 -25.76 -11.99 21.47
C LYS A 197 -26.65 -10.96 22.15
#